data_AF-A0A8C2DJB3-F1
#
_entry.id   AF-A0A8C2DJB3-F1
#
_cell.length_a   1.000
_cell.length_b   1.000
_cell.length_c   1.000
_cell.angle_alpha   90.00
_cell.angle_beta   90.00
_cell.angle_gamma   90.00
#
_symmetry.space_group_name_H-M   'P 1'
#
loop_
_entity.id
_entity.type
_entity.pdbx_description
1 polymer ?
#
loop_
_entity_poly.entity_id
_entity_poly.type
_entity_poly.pdbx_seq_one_letter_code
_entity_poly.pdbx_strand_id
1 'polypeptide(L)'
;MTSVVSDTAEAVDLCPEFSLYLKPISRITVSVALPHLKTPGKSISNWEVMERLKAMVHPEQFSSLRISKSSMDYLRFEGEVENRSAVKRSLAKLEGKSIKLSGFTDVLKIRAVEHKTDFPTRHDWDSFFRDAKDMNETVPGERPDTIHLEGLPCKWFSMKDGAPDRPSEEVLRTVFQRFGKIRNVDIPMLDPYREEMTGKNFNTFSFGGHLNFEGFVQYQDHTGFVRAMDSLRGMKLMFKGDDGKAVACSIKVTFDTTKHLSDSSLKKRQQERLKLQELEKQREEQKRREKEEEERRREEERKQREQEEEEKERRREEKVRKREQKLKEKEEKKTQKKLKKQQEEEQKNLQLKISTEERKLLLAQRNLESIRLIAELLSRAKRLKEQQQQERRRLEERRQLQEDELRRVEAEKERTLELQRKERQLRDKLLGNLLKKSTNTDAVHLDLQICATQTQTQTQTESQRKEPREAKKQEKRKESEADGGRRERRRSRRRRSRTHSQSSSRSRSRSRRRSHHRSRRH
;
A
#
# COMPACT_ATOMS: atom_id res chain seq x y z
N MET A 1 52.63 9.27 28.86
CA MET A 1 52.94 10.73 28.89
C MET A 1 54.44 10.90 28.76
N THR A 2 54.90 11.73 27.84
CA THR A 2 56.33 11.97 27.55
C THR A 2 56.83 13.25 28.22
N SER A 3 58.06 13.24 28.72
CA SER A 3 58.79 14.42 29.21
C SER A 3 60.07 14.66 28.40
N VAL A 4 60.47 15.93 28.27
CA VAL A 4 61.78 16.30 27.69
C VAL A 4 62.90 15.89 28.66
N VAL A 5 64.05 15.51 28.12
CA VAL A 5 65.24 15.11 28.89
C VAL A 5 66.41 16.03 28.53
N SER A 6 66.92 16.78 29.50
CA SER A 6 68.08 17.66 29.33
C SER A 6 69.38 16.86 29.35
N ASP A 7 69.59 16.03 30.38
CA ASP A 7 70.77 15.19 30.54
C ASP A 7 70.52 13.74 30.08
N THR A 8 71.32 13.27 29.12
CA THR A 8 71.27 11.91 28.55
C THR A 8 72.44 11.00 28.97
N ALA A 9 73.36 11.45 29.83
CA ALA A 9 74.59 10.74 30.18
C ALA A 9 74.36 9.40 30.92
N GLU A 10 73.30 9.29 31.73
CA GLU A 10 72.91 8.04 32.39
C GLU A 10 72.09 7.08 31.48
N ALA A 11 71.95 7.37 30.17
CA ALA A 11 71.17 6.52 29.26
C ALA A 11 71.97 5.33 28.73
N VAL A 12 71.33 4.17 28.69
CA VAL A 12 71.85 2.90 28.15
C VAL A 12 71.13 2.59 26.83
N ASP A 13 71.86 2.14 25.82
CA ASP A 13 71.27 1.77 24.53
C ASP A 13 70.25 0.62 24.69
N LEU A 14 69.08 0.79 24.07
CA LEU A 14 68.13 -0.30 23.86
C LEU A 14 68.22 -0.78 22.41
N CYS A 15 67.81 0.06 21.47
CA CYS A 15 67.89 -0.24 20.04
C CYS A 15 68.23 1.05 19.26
N PRO A 16 69.52 1.28 18.93
CA PRO A 16 69.96 2.49 18.23
C PRO A 16 69.32 2.69 16.84
N GLU A 17 68.93 1.61 16.15
CA GLU A 17 68.29 1.63 14.82
C GLU A 17 66.95 2.40 14.79
N PHE A 18 66.25 2.41 15.93
CA PHE A 18 65.01 3.14 16.20
C PHE A 18 65.22 4.30 17.18
N SER A 19 66.48 4.70 17.42
CA SER A 19 66.87 5.73 18.39
C SER A 19 66.31 5.54 19.81
N LEU A 20 66.18 4.28 20.25
CA LEU A 20 65.64 3.92 21.56
C LEU A 20 66.72 3.55 22.59
N TYR A 21 66.52 4.06 23.80
CA TYR A 21 67.43 3.97 24.95
C TYR A 21 66.62 3.76 26.24
N LEU A 22 67.26 3.31 27.31
CA LEU A 22 66.72 3.26 28.67
C LEU A 22 67.45 4.29 29.54
N LYS A 23 66.71 5.20 30.20
CA LYS A 23 67.28 6.12 31.21
C LYS A 23 66.75 5.73 32.60
N PRO A 24 67.58 5.72 33.66
CA PRO A 24 67.12 5.47 35.03
C PRO A 24 65.98 6.41 35.47
N ILE A 25 65.02 5.85 36.21
CA ILE A 25 63.99 6.61 36.93
C ILE A 25 64.59 7.09 38.25
N SER A 26 64.97 8.35 38.26
CA SER A 26 65.59 9.03 39.41
C SER A 26 64.52 9.78 40.20
N ARG A 27 63.86 9.12 41.16
CA ARG A 27 62.73 9.67 41.93
C ARG A 27 62.97 9.72 43.44
N ILE A 28 62.36 10.71 44.08
CA ILE A 28 62.38 10.97 45.51
C ILE A 28 60.94 11.07 46.02
N THR A 29 60.64 10.40 47.13
CA THR A 29 59.40 10.61 47.89
C THR A 29 59.67 11.58 49.02
N VAL A 30 59.04 12.76 49.01
CA VAL A 30 59.20 13.79 50.04
C VAL A 30 57.90 13.91 50.84
N SER A 31 57.91 13.54 52.12
CA SER A 31 56.77 13.67 53.03
C SER A 31 57.01 14.82 54.00
N VAL A 32 56.22 15.88 53.88
CA VAL A 32 56.24 17.05 54.77
C VAL A 32 55.17 16.85 55.85
N ALA A 33 55.58 16.81 57.12
CA ALA A 33 54.65 16.75 58.24
C ALA A 33 53.91 18.08 58.42
N LEU A 34 52.58 18.03 58.52
CA LEU A 34 51.72 19.18 58.74
C LEU A 34 51.41 19.30 60.26
N PRO A 35 51.15 20.52 60.78
CA PRO A 35 50.81 20.71 62.19
C PRO A 35 49.29 20.60 62.39
N HIS A 36 48.86 20.14 63.56
CA HIS A 36 47.44 20.18 63.92
C HIS A 36 46.99 21.64 64.11
N LEU A 37 46.36 22.20 63.07
CA LEU A 37 46.00 23.62 62.98
C LEU A 37 44.96 24.01 64.03
N LYS A 38 45.43 24.62 65.13
CA LYS A 38 44.60 25.05 66.28
C LYS A 38 43.61 26.18 65.98
N THR A 39 43.66 26.79 64.79
CA THR A 39 42.76 27.87 64.37
C THR A 39 41.96 27.46 63.13
N PRO A 40 40.61 27.36 63.21
CA PRO A 40 39.79 27.00 62.06
C PRO A 40 39.88 28.08 60.98
N GLY A 41 39.79 27.66 59.71
CA GLY A 41 39.85 28.55 58.55
C GLY A 41 41.25 28.86 58.02
N LYS A 42 42.33 28.60 58.77
CA LYS A 42 43.69 28.57 58.22
C LYS A 42 43.93 27.25 57.47
N SER A 43 44.63 27.31 56.34
CA SER A 43 45.05 26.13 55.57
C SER A 43 46.45 26.34 54.99
N ILE A 44 47.21 25.25 54.82
CA ILE A 44 48.56 25.29 54.27
C ILE A 44 48.47 25.20 52.74
N SER A 45 49.13 26.13 52.05
CA SER A 45 49.18 26.12 50.58
C SER A 45 50.13 25.03 50.09
N ASN A 46 49.58 24.01 49.41
CA ASN A 46 50.36 22.98 48.73
C ASN A 46 51.40 23.57 47.77
N TRP A 47 51.08 24.71 47.13
CA TRP A 47 52.00 25.40 46.23
C TRP A 47 53.16 26.07 46.98
N GLU A 48 52.91 26.73 48.12
CA GLU A 48 54.02 27.29 48.92
C GLU A 48 54.96 26.16 49.36
N VAL A 49 54.42 25.01 49.81
CA VAL A 49 55.25 23.86 50.17
C VAL A 49 56.09 23.36 48.98
N MET A 50 55.53 23.29 47.77
CA MET A 50 56.29 22.91 46.56
C MET A 50 57.41 23.90 46.23
N GLU A 51 57.17 25.21 46.28
CA GLU A 51 58.22 26.20 45.99
C GLU A 51 59.32 26.20 47.07
N ARG A 52 58.96 26.00 48.35
CA ARG A 52 59.96 25.82 49.42
C ARG A 52 60.83 24.58 49.18
N LEU A 53 60.23 23.46 48.76
CA LEU A 53 60.97 22.23 48.45
C LEU A 53 61.89 22.40 47.23
N LYS A 54 61.47 23.10 46.18
CA LYS A 54 62.35 23.46 45.04
C LYS A 54 63.52 24.33 45.49
N ALA A 55 63.24 25.40 46.25
CA ALA A 55 64.26 26.33 46.73
C ALA A 55 65.33 25.67 47.61
N MET A 56 64.96 24.67 48.42
CA MET A 56 65.90 23.88 49.23
C MET A 56 66.86 23.01 48.40
N VAL A 57 66.47 22.62 47.19
CA VAL A 57 67.15 21.62 46.36
C VAL A 57 68.14 22.26 45.37
N HIS A 58 67.93 23.53 45.02
CA HIS A 58 68.80 24.37 44.18
C HIS A 58 70.31 24.23 44.48
N PRO A 59 71.22 24.18 43.47
CA PRO A 59 70.97 24.32 42.03
C PRO A 59 70.35 23.09 41.35
N GLU A 60 70.16 21.97 42.04
CA GLU A 60 69.42 20.83 41.48
C GLU A 60 67.96 21.22 41.22
N GLN A 61 67.33 20.61 40.21
CA GLN A 61 65.95 20.89 39.84
C GLN A 61 65.13 19.61 39.74
N PHE A 62 63.83 19.70 40.05
CA PHE A 62 62.86 18.63 39.80
C PHE A 62 62.34 18.74 38.37
N SER A 63 62.63 17.74 37.54
CA SER A 63 62.04 17.57 36.20
C SER A 63 60.52 17.39 36.28
N SER A 64 60.02 16.85 37.39
CA SER A 64 58.60 16.88 37.77
C SER A 64 58.47 16.82 39.28
N LEU A 65 57.55 17.60 39.87
CA LEU A 65 57.20 17.51 41.29
C LEU A 65 55.68 17.48 41.41
N ARG A 66 55.13 16.35 41.86
CA ARG A 66 53.67 16.13 41.98
C ARG A 66 53.28 15.71 43.39
N ILE A 67 52.05 16.03 43.79
CA ILE A 67 51.46 15.51 45.03
C ILE A 67 51.05 14.07 44.78
N SER A 68 51.58 13.15 45.58
CA SER A 68 51.26 11.71 45.55
C SER A 68 50.14 11.38 46.56
N LYS A 69 50.15 12.00 47.75
CA LYS A 69 49.09 11.86 48.76
C LYS A 69 49.00 13.12 49.63
N SER A 70 47.79 13.57 49.91
CA SER A 70 47.52 14.58 50.93
C SER A 70 46.77 13.95 52.12
N SER A 71 47.06 14.41 53.33
CA SER A 71 46.41 14.04 54.60
C SER A 71 46.36 15.27 55.51
N MET A 72 45.65 15.19 56.64
CA MET A 72 45.69 16.25 57.66
C MET A 72 47.08 16.36 58.32
N ASP A 73 47.79 15.24 58.43
CA ASP A 73 49.04 15.13 59.21
C ASP A 73 50.31 15.20 58.34
N TYR A 74 50.18 15.00 57.02
CA TYR A 74 51.30 15.08 56.09
C TYR A 74 50.88 15.29 54.64
N LEU A 75 51.76 15.95 53.88
CA LEU A 75 51.68 16.11 52.44
C LEU A 75 52.86 15.36 51.80
N ARG A 76 52.57 14.36 50.97
CA ARG A 76 53.58 13.54 50.27
C ARG A 76 53.67 13.92 48.81
N PHE A 77 54.87 14.30 48.40
CA PHE A 77 55.26 14.56 47.02
C PHE A 77 56.07 13.41 46.44
N GLU A 78 55.99 13.27 45.13
CA GLU A 78 56.89 12.48 44.30
C GLU A 78 57.61 13.46 43.37
N GLY A 79 58.93 13.55 43.54
CA GLY A 79 59.81 14.40 42.73
C GLY A 79 60.69 13.54 41.83
N GLU A 80 60.61 13.72 40.52
CA GLU A 80 61.56 13.17 39.56
C GLU A 80 62.66 14.21 39.31
N VAL A 81 63.92 13.77 39.37
CA VAL A 81 65.12 14.56 39.06
C VAL A 81 65.86 13.90 37.89
N GLU A 82 66.81 14.60 37.28
CA GLU A 82 67.39 14.14 36.02
C GLU A 82 68.26 12.88 36.17
N ASN A 83 69.03 12.78 37.25
CA ASN A 83 70.13 11.82 37.40
C ASN A 83 70.18 11.18 38.80
N ARG A 84 70.73 9.97 38.93
CA ARG A 84 70.96 9.30 40.22
C ARG A 84 71.91 10.07 41.13
N SER A 85 72.85 10.81 40.56
CA SER A 85 73.72 11.70 41.35
C SER A 85 72.94 12.90 41.94
N ALA A 86 71.95 13.42 41.20
CA ALA A 86 71.05 14.49 41.68
C ALA A 86 70.08 13.98 42.77
N VAL A 87 69.68 12.71 42.75
CA VAL A 87 68.92 12.07 43.85
C VAL A 87 69.68 12.19 45.17
N LYS A 88 70.95 11.76 45.20
CA LYS A 88 71.77 11.80 46.43
C LYS A 88 71.99 13.23 46.94
N ARG A 89 72.27 14.20 46.04
CA ARG A 89 72.44 15.62 46.40
C ARG A 89 71.14 16.25 46.91
N SER A 90 70.00 15.91 46.31
CA SER A 90 68.67 16.36 46.73
C SER A 90 68.25 15.78 48.09
N LEU A 91 68.51 14.48 48.33
CA LEU A 91 68.23 13.82 49.60
C LEU A 91 69.01 14.46 50.76
N ALA A 92 70.32 14.67 50.59
CA ALA A 92 71.15 15.36 51.59
C ALA A 92 70.72 16.82 51.83
N LYS A 93 69.97 17.43 50.90
CA LYS A 93 69.39 18.76 51.07
C LYS A 93 68.02 18.78 51.77
N LEU A 94 67.28 17.67 51.78
CA LEU A 94 65.89 17.60 52.26
C LEU A 94 65.71 16.75 53.52
N GLU A 95 66.40 15.62 53.65
CA GLU A 95 66.15 14.65 54.71
C GLU A 95 66.49 15.21 56.10
N GLY A 96 65.61 14.95 57.07
CA GLY A 96 65.72 15.44 58.45
C GLY A 96 65.58 16.97 58.61
N LYS A 97 65.48 17.75 57.53
CA LYS A 97 65.37 19.21 57.59
C LYS A 97 63.94 19.67 57.87
N SER A 98 63.72 20.97 57.92
CA SER A 98 62.39 21.54 58.18
C SER A 98 62.20 22.89 57.49
N ILE A 99 60.96 23.24 57.15
CA ILE A 99 60.59 24.52 56.52
C ILE A 99 59.61 25.30 57.38
N LYS A 100 59.71 26.63 57.33
CA LYS A 100 58.73 27.55 57.89
C LYS A 100 57.96 28.20 56.75
N LEU A 101 56.63 28.18 56.84
CA LEU A 101 55.73 28.79 55.87
C LEU A 101 55.30 30.20 56.31
N SER A 102 54.82 31.00 55.36
CA SER A 102 54.28 32.33 55.68
C SER A 102 52.98 32.23 56.49
N GLY A 103 52.81 33.06 57.51
CA GLY A 103 51.60 33.08 58.35
C GLY A 103 51.45 31.94 59.37
N PHE A 104 52.43 31.04 59.47
CA PHE A 104 52.48 29.93 60.44
C PHE A 104 53.66 30.07 61.41
N THR A 105 53.42 29.76 62.68
CA THR A 105 54.44 29.66 63.73
C THR A 105 55.26 28.38 63.61
N ASP A 106 54.58 27.30 63.24
CA ASP A 106 55.05 25.93 63.39
C ASP A 106 55.99 25.54 62.24
N VAL A 107 57.04 24.78 62.56
CA VAL A 107 58.05 24.37 61.59
C VAL A 107 57.75 22.97 61.08
N LEU A 108 57.58 22.83 59.76
CA LEU A 108 57.18 21.59 59.12
C LEU A 108 58.39 20.68 58.90
N LYS A 109 58.40 19.51 59.54
CA LYS A 109 59.48 18.52 59.40
C LYS A 109 59.39 17.80 58.06
N ILE A 110 60.52 17.68 57.36
CA ILE A 110 60.63 17.01 56.07
C ILE A 110 61.25 15.63 56.28
N ARG A 111 60.67 14.61 55.66
CA ARG A 111 61.31 13.30 55.45
C ARG A 111 61.38 12.99 53.96
N ALA A 112 62.58 12.76 53.43
CA ALA A 112 62.83 12.51 52.01
C ALA A 112 63.58 11.19 51.83
N VAL A 113 63.05 10.30 50.99
CA VAL A 113 63.62 8.98 50.70
C VAL A 113 63.68 8.71 49.20
N GLU A 114 64.66 7.94 48.76
CA GLU A 114 64.72 7.46 47.37
C GLU A 114 63.49 6.61 47.07
N HIS A 115 62.78 6.93 45.98
CA HIS A 115 61.55 6.24 45.61
C HIS A 115 61.89 4.96 44.84
N LYS A 116 61.79 3.81 45.50
CA LYS A 116 61.79 2.52 44.82
C LYS A 116 60.53 2.40 43.96
N THR A 117 60.70 2.38 42.64
CA THR A 117 59.60 2.15 41.71
C THR A 117 58.99 0.78 41.94
N ASP A 118 57.66 0.72 41.95
CA ASP A 118 56.92 -0.54 41.95
C ASP A 118 57.24 -1.33 40.67
N PHE A 119 57.75 -2.55 40.83
CA PHE A 119 58.27 -3.39 39.75
C PHE A 119 58.42 -4.84 40.27
N PRO A 120 57.88 -5.86 39.57
CA PRO A 120 57.95 -7.24 40.04
C PRO A 120 59.38 -7.72 40.33
N THR A 121 59.57 -8.30 41.50
CA THR A 121 60.82 -8.97 41.88
C THR A 121 60.80 -10.42 41.39
N ARG A 122 61.98 -11.04 41.36
CA ARG A 122 62.11 -12.46 41.01
C ARG A 122 61.24 -13.38 41.89
N HIS A 123 61.08 -13.04 43.18
CA HIS A 123 60.23 -13.82 44.07
C HIS A 123 58.75 -13.78 43.66
N ASP A 124 58.29 -12.67 43.09
CA ASP A 124 56.86 -12.47 42.77
C ASP A 124 56.44 -13.31 41.56
N TRP A 125 57.29 -13.48 40.55
CA TRP A 125 57.02 -14.39 39.43
C TRP A 125 57.37 -15.85 39.77
N ASP A 126 58.50 -16.12 40.46
CA ASP A 126 58.89 -17.50 40.85
C ASP A 126 57.89 -18.10 41.86
N SER A 127 57.18 -17.29 42.66
CA SER A 127 56.07 -17.77 43.50
C SER A 127 54.76 -17.92 42.71
N PHE A 128 54.39 -16.94 41.88
CA PHE A 128 53.17 -17.01 41.07
C PHE A 128 53.11 -18.28 40.22
N PHE A 129 54.16 -18.58 39.42
CA PHE A 129 54.13 -19.74 38.52
C PHE A 129 54.19 -21.09 39.24
N ARG A 130 54.79 -21.14 40.44
CA ARG A 130 54.82 -22.34 41.30
C ARG A 130 53.47 -22.60 41.98
N ASP A 131 52.79 -21.55 42.43
CA ASP A 131 51.59 -21.66 43.25
C ASP A 131 50.29 -21.63 42.43
N ALA A 132 50.34 -21.18 41.16
CA ALA A 132 49.21 -21.16 40.23
C ALA A 132 48.88 -22.55 39.67
N LYS A 133 47.82 -23.16 40.22
CA LYS A 133 47.37 -24.54 39.89
C LYS A 133 46.98 -24.78 38.43
N ASP A 134 46.74 -23.73 37.65
CA ASP A 134 46.39 -23.82 36.24
C ASP A 134 47.60 -23.62 35.30
N MET A 135 48.76 -23.17 35.80
CA MET A 135 49.97 -22.93 35.01
C MET A 135 50.83 -24.20 34.85
N ASN A 136 51.75 -24.19 33.89
CA ASN A 136 52.64 -25.32 33.64
C ASN A 136 54.01 -24.83 33.13
N GLU A 137 55.04 -24.95 33.97
CA GLU A 137 56.41 -24.50 33.68
C GLU A 137 57.02 -25.09 32.38
N THR A 138 56.55 -26.25 31.93
CA THR A 138 57.02 -26.86 30.67
C THR A 138 56.45 -26.19 29.42
N VAL A 139 55.30 -25.50 29.53
CA VAL A 139 54.54 -24.94 28.41
C VAL A 139 54.93 -23.46 28.17
N PRO A 140 55.35 -23.08 26.96
CA PRO A 140 55.63 -21.68 26.62
C PRO A 140 54.41 -20.78 26.82
N GLY A 141 54.60 -19.66 27.53
CA GLY A 141 53.51 -18.75 27.90
C GLY A 141 52.64 -19.21 29.08
N GLU A 142 52.98 -20.31 29.77
CA GLU A 142 52.40 -20.69 31.07
C GLU A 142 53.47 -20.75 32.18
N ARG A 143 54.55 -19.98 31.98
CA ARG A 143 55.81 -19.99 32.73
C ARG A 143 56.47 -18.60 32.67
N PRO A 144 57.51 -18.29 33.47
CA PRO A 144 58.20 -16.99 33.41
C PRO A 144 59.09 -16.87 32.15
N ASP A 145 58.44 -16.69 30.99
CA ASP A 145 59.05 -16.40 29.69
C ASP A 145 58.44 -15.18 28.97
N THR A 146 57.28 -14.68 29.42
CA THR A 146 56.51 -13.64 28.73
C THR A 146 56.41 -12.36 29.57
N ILE A 147 56.89 -11.25 29.02
CA ILE A 147 56.72 -9.90 29.59
C ILE A 147 55.50 -9.21 28.97
N HIS A 148 54.81 -8.43 29.80
CA HIS A 148 53.70 -7.56 29.43
C HIS A 148 54.09 -6.09 29.68
N LEU A 149 53.98 -5.27 28.64
CA LEU A 149 54.46 -3.89 28.57
C LEU A 149 53.28 -2.94 28.34
N GLU A 150 53.09 -1.97 29.23
CA GLU A 150 52.04 -0.96 29.16
C GLU A 150 52.62 0.45 28.95
N GLY A 151 51.96 1.25 28.11
CA GLY A 151 52.28 2.67 27.95
C GLY A 151 53.39 2.96 26.92
N LEU A 152 53.73 2.01 26.06
CA LEU A 152 54.69 2.20 24.96
C LEU A 152 54.15 3.25 23.96
N PRO A 153 54.88 4.30 23.56
CA PRO A 153 54.35 5.30 22.61
C PRO A 153 54.29 4.77 21.17
N CYS A 154 53.14 4.85 20.50
CA CYS A 154 52.94 4.23 19.17
C CYS A 154 53.96 4.71 18.12
N LYS A 155 54.17 6.03 18.03
CA LYS A 155 55.15 6.66 17.13
C LYS A 155 56.60 6.21 17.35
N TRP A 156 56.95 5.64 18.51
CA TRP A 156 58.30 5.14 18.78
C TRP A 156 58.50 3.69 18.32
N PHE A 157 57.42 3.00 17.95
CA PHE A 157 57.42 1.61 17.48
C PHE A 157 56.73 1.45 16.12
N SER A 158 56.38 2.54 15.43
CA SER A 158 55.92 2.52 14.04
C SER A 158 57.10 2.33 13.07
N MET A 159 56.83 1.81 11.87
CA MET A 159 57.80 1.87 10.77
C MET A 159 58.09 3.34 10.39
N LYS A 160 59.26 3.61 9.78
CA LYS A 160 59.69 4.99 9.46
C LYS A 160 58.74 5.72 8.51
N ASP A 161 58.14 4.98 7.56
CA ASP A 161 57.10 5.46 6.64
C ASP A 161 55.67 5.06 7.06
N GLY A 162 55.50 4.61 8.31
CA GLY A 162 54.22 4.10 8.84
C GLY A 162 53.30 5.20 9.38
N ALA A 163 52.02 4.85 9.59
CA ALA A 163 51.09 5.71 10.31
C ALA A 163 51.53 5.86 11.79
N PRO A 164 51.62 7.08 12.34
CA PRO A 164 52.26 7.34 13.64
C PRO A 164 51.45 6.88 14.86
N ASP A 165 50.18 6.51 14.64
CA ASP A 165 49.26 5.90 15.60
C ASP A 165 49.27 4.36 15.54
N ARG A 166 49.93 3.76 14.53
CA ARG A 166 50.00 2.31 14.33
C ARG A 166 51.42 1.76 14.63
N PRO A 167 51.63 1.14 15.81
CA PRO A 167 52.90 0.46 16.10
C PRO A 167 53.05 -0.81 15.23
N SER A 168 54.27 -1.33 15.16
CA SER A 168 54.63 -2.55 14.42
C SER A 168 55.17 -3.63 15.36
N GLU A 169 54.68 -4.87 15.20
CA GLU A 169 55.16 -6.04 15.93
C GLU A 169 56.60 -6.40 15.55
N GLU A 170 57.03 -6.08 14.34
CA GLU A 170 58.41 -6.28 13.86
C GLU A 170 59.38 -5.33 14.57
N VAL A 171 58.99 -4.06 14.73
CA VAL A 171 59.79 -3.07 15.49
C VAL A 171 59.82 -3.45 16.97
N LEU A 172 58.68 -3.82 17.56
CA LEU A 172 58.63 -4.31 18.95
C LEU A 172 59.52 -5.55 19.15
N ARG A 173 59.50 -6.50 18.21
CA ARG A 173 60.38 -7.67 18.21
C ARG A 173 61.85 -7.25 18.18
N THR A 174 62.28 -6.46 17.18
CA THR A 174 63.69 -6.04 17.02
C THR A 174 64.20 -5.29 18.24
N VAL A 175 63.40 -4.38 18.81
CA VAL A 175 63.79 -3.56 19.98
C VAL A 175 64.03 -4.42 21.23
N PHE A 176 63.22 -5.45 21.48
CA PHE A 176 63.34 -6.30 22.68
C PHE A 176 64.20 -7.57 22.46
N GLN A 177 64.50 -7.94 21.22
CA GLN A 177 65.37 -9.08 20.88
C GLN A 177 66.79 -8.97 21.45
N ARG A 178 67.22 -7.77 21.85
CA ARG A 178 68.48 -7.53 22.57
C ARG A 178 68.62 -8.33 23.87
N PHE A 179 67.52 -8.63 24.56
CA PHE A 179 67.57 -9.36 25.84
C PHE A 179 67.68 -10.89 25.66
N GLY A 180 67.10 -11.41 24.58
CA GLY A 180 67.10 -12.83 24.24
C GLY A 180 66.27 -13.11 22.99
N LYS A 181 66.38 -14.35 22.48
CA LYS A 181 65.67 -14.78 21.27
C LYS A 181 64.16 -14.84 21.54
N ILE A 182 63.38 -14.07 20.77
CA ILE A 182 61.92 -13.98 20.94
C ILE A 182 61.24 -15.16 20.22
N ARG A 183 60.20 -15.73 20.86
CA ARG A 183 59.24 -16.67 20.27
C ARG A 183 58.11 -15.86 19.62
N ASN A 184 57.17 -15.40 20.43
CA ASN A 184 55.97 -14.70 20.00
C ASN A 184 55.98 -13.23 20.44
N VAL A 185 55.26 -12.41 19.69
CA VAL A 185 54.91 -11.02 19.99
C VAL A 185 53.43 -10.85 19.64
N ASP A 186 52.69 -10.05 20.39
CA ASP A 186 51.31 -9.64 20.08
C ASP A 186 51.13 -8.20 20.57
N ILE A 187 50.63 -7.32 19.69
CA ILE A 187 50.16 -5.98 20.03
C ILE A 187 48.62 -5.98 19.96
N PRO A 188 47.91 -6.01 21.11
CA PRO A 188 46.46 -6.22 21.17
C PRO A 188 45.61 -5.28 20.31
N MET A 189 46.01 -4.01 20.19
CA MET A 189 45.30 -3.00 19.40
C MET A 189 45.44 -3.16 17.87
N LEU A 190 46.25 -4.10 17.37
CA LEU A 190 46.40 -4.37 15.93
C LEU A 190 45.40 -5.41 15.39
N ASP A 191 44.62 -6.06 16.25
CA ASP A 191 43.60 -7.06 15.88
C ASP A 191 42.19 -6.43 15.95
N PRO A 192 41.53 -6.14 14.81
CA PRO A 192 40.22 -5.48 14.81
C PRO A 192 39.12 -6.28 15.52
N TYR A 193 39.26 -7.60 15.58
CA TYR A 193 38.28 -8.50 16.20
C TYR A 193 38.48 -8.65 17.72
N ARG A 194 39.53 -8.03 18.28
CA ARG A 194 39.91 -8.16 19.70
C ARG A 194 38.79 -7.74 20.65
N GLU A 195 38.10 -6.64 20.35
CA GLU A 195 37.03 -6.10 21.20
C GLU A 195 35.79 -7.01 21.27
N GLU A 196 35.48 -7.72 20.17
CA GLU A 196 34.40 -8.71 20.15
C GLU A 196 34.79 -9.99 20.90
N MET A 197 36.08 -10.37 20.88
CA MET A 197 36.59 -11.56 21.57
C MET A 197 36.75 -11.37 23.10
N THR A 198 37.30 -10.25 23.56
CA THR A 198 37.51 -10.00 25.02
C THR A 198 36.28 -9.44 25.73
N GLY A 199 35.26 -9.04 24.97
CA GLY A 199 34.17 -8.22 25.47
C GLY A 199 34.60 -6.78 25.80
N LYS A 200 33.63 -5.96 26.21
CA LYS A 200 33.76 -4.50 26.42
C LYS A 200 34.53 -4.10 27.69
N ASN A 201 35.48 -4.93 28.13
CA ASN A 201 36.34 -4.68 29.28
C ASN A 201 37.66 -3.99 28.90
N PHE A 202 37.96 -3.85 27.60
CA PHE A 202 39.04 -2.98 27.13
C PHE A 202 38.61 -1.51 27.22
N ASN A 203 39.51 -0.62 27.66
CA ASN A 203 39.21 0.79 27.93
C ASN A 203 39.23 1.66 26.64
N THR A 204 38.59 1.20 25.56
CA THR A 204 38.65 1.82 24.23
C THR A 204 37.73 3.03 24.04
N PHE A 205 37.29 3.71 25.11
CA PHE A 205 36.63 5.03 24.98
C PHE A 205 37.63 6.16 24.70
N SER A 206 38.58 5.90 23.80
CA SER A 206 39.59 6.83 23.30
C SER A 206 39.17 7.35 21.92
N PHE A 207 38.18 8.25 21.90
CA PHE A 207 37.67 8.92 20.69
C PHE A 207 38.68 9.96 20.16
N GLY A 208 39.89 9.50 19.82
CA GLY A 208 41.05 10.36 19.55
C GLY A 208 42.41 9.65 19.43
N GLY A 209 42.44 8.35 19.07
CA GLY A 209 43.66 7.62 18.75
C GLY A 209 44.45 7.10 19.96
N HIS A 210 45.00 5.89 19.83
CA HIS A 210 45.92 5.33 20.81
C HIS A 210 47.31 5.96 20.63
N LEU A 211 47.64 6.97 21.45
CA LEU A 211 49.01 7.54 21.50
C LEU A 211 50.01 6.60 22.18
N ASN A 212 49.50 5.69 23.02
CA ASN A 212 50.26 4.68 23.73
C ASN A 212 49.55 3.32 23.58
N PHE A 213 50.33 2.25 23.49
CA PHE A 213 49.88 0.87 23.34
C PHE A 213 50.36 -0.03 24.48
N GLU A 214 49.75 -1.22 24.57
CA GLU A 214 50.22 -2.36 25.34
C GLU A 214 50.80 -3.42 24.40
N GLY A 215 51.78 -4.20 24.84
CA GLY A 215 52.41 -5.23 24.02
C GLY A 215 52.97 -6.37 24.85
N PHE A 216 52.92 -7.58 24.30
CA PHE A 216 53.42 -8.79 24.94
C PHE A 216 54.60 -9.36 24.15
N VAL A 217 55.66 -9.75 24.85
CA VAL A 217 56.88 -10.31 24.27
C VAL A 217 57.25 -11.59 25.01
N GLN A 218 57.22 -12.72 24.30
CA GLN A 218 57.59 -14.05 24.82
C GLN A 218 58.98 -14.44 24.35
N TYR A 219 59.89 -14.71 25.28
CA TYR A 219 61.23 -15.23 24.98
C TYR A 219 61.19 -16.75 24.79
N GLN A 220 62.17 -17.29 24.06
CA GLN A 220 62.36 -18.75 23.94
C GLN A 220 62.96 -19.33 25.25
N ASP A 221 63.84 -18.55 25.89
CA ASP A 221 64.62 -18.94 27.06
C ASP A 221 64.29 -18.06 28.27
N HIS A 222 64.17 -18.66 29.46
CA HIS A 222 63.95 -17.94 30.73
C HIS A 222 65.07 -16.90 31.01
N THR A 223 66.30 -17.16 30.56
CA THR A 223 67.41 -16.19 30.67
C THR A 223 67.16 -14.90 29.88
N GLY A 224 66.41 -14.95 28.77
CA GLY A 224 65.99 -13.75 28.03
C GLY A 224 64.95 -12.93 28.80
N PHE A 225 63.96 -13.61 29.39
CA PHE A 225 62.97 -12.99 30.27
C PHE A 225 63.60 -12.31 31.49
N VAL A 226 64.47 -13.00 32.23
CA VAL A 226 65.16 -12.42 33.41
C VAL A 226 66.02 -11.22 33.01
N ARG A 227 66.80 -11.32 31.92
CA ARG A 227 67.59 -10.19 31.40
C ARG A 227 66.73 -8.99 31.03
N ALA A 228 65.55 -9.20 30.43
CA ALA A 228 64.62 -8.13 30.12
C ALA A 228 64.07 -7.49 31.40
N MET A 229 63.59 -8.28 32.36
CA MET A 229 63.06 -7.79 33.63
C MET A 229 64.12 -6.99 34.41
N ASP A 230 65.33 -7.52 34.58
CA ASP A 230 66.41 -6.83 35.30
C ASP A 230 66.87 -5.54 34.57
N SER A 231 66.90 -5.54 33.23
CA SER A 231 67.33 -4.36 32.45
C SER A 231 66.27 -3.25 32.42
N LEU A 232 64.98 -3.60 32.46
CA LEU A 232 63.87 -2.63 32.47
C LEU A 232 63.56 -2.11 33.88
N ARG A 233 64.06 -2.78 34.93
CA ARG A 233 63.79 -2.46 36.32
C ARG A 233 64.25 -1.05 36.71
N GLY A 234 63.29 -0.19 37.02
CA GLY A 234 63.56 1.20 37.39
C GLY A 234 64.10 2.05 36.22
N MET A 235 63.84 1.64 34.97
CA MET A 235 64.14 2.40 33.77
C MET A 235 62.88 3.01 33.16
N LYS A 236 63.03 4.17 32.52
CA LYS A 236 62.05 4.75 31.59
C LYS A 236 62.60 4.69 30.18
N LEU A 237 61.72 4.45 29.21
CA LEU A 237 62.08 4.41 27.79
C LEU A 237 62.41 5.84 27.33
N MET A 238 63.45 6.01 26.54
CA MET A 238 63.90 7.30 26.01
C MET A 238 64.14 7.21 24.51
N PHE A 239 63.62 8.16 23.76
CA PHE A 239 63.83 8.33 22.32
C PHE A 239 64.68 9.58 22.08
N LYS A 240 65.67 9.50 21.18
CA LYS A 240 66.44 10.65 20.69
C LYS A 240 65.96 10.99 19.27
N GLY A 241 65.41 12.18 19.08
CA GLY A 241 65.00 12.67 17.76
C GLY A 241 66.18 13.14 16.92
N ASP A 242 66.00 13.14 15.60
CA ASP A 242 66.98 13.65 14.63
C ASP A 242 67.21 15.17 14.78
N ASP A 243 66.30 15.86 15.47
CA ASP A 243 66.40 17.26 15.89
C ASP A 243 67.25 17.48 17.15
N GLY A 244 67.97 16.44 17.59
CA GLY A 244 68.83 16.44 18.77
C GLY A 244 68.10 16.38 20.11
N LYS A 245 66.76 16.37 20.14
CA LYS A 245 66.00 16.40 21.39
C LYS A 245 65.79 14.99 21.94
N ALA A 246 66.06 14.82 23.23
CA ALA A 246 65.71 13.60 23.95
C ALA A 246 64.37 13.75 24.67
N VAL A 247 63.53 12.71 24.56
CA VAL A 247 62.23 12.62 25.25
C VAL A 247 62.09 11.24 25.90
N ALA A 248 61.55 11.17 27.11
CA ALA A 248 61.36 9.92 27.84
C ALA A 248 59.88 9.68 28.19
N CYS A 249 59.49 8.40 28.25
CA CYS A 249 58.17 7.95 28.66
C CYS A 249 58.33 6.93 29.80
N SER A 250 57.59 7.11 30.89
CA SER A 250 57.39 6.04 31.87
C SER A 250 56.60 4.92 31.20
N ILE A 251 57.09 3.69 31.29
CA ILE A 251 56.42 2.46 30.86
C ILE A 251 56.17 1.60 32.10
N LYS A 252 55.10 0.79 32.09
CA LYS A 252 54.84 -0.21 33.12
C LYS A 252 55.21 -1.59 32.57
N VAL A 253 55.95 -2.36 33.35
CA VAL A 253 56.49 -3.67 32.94
C VAL A 253 56.06 -4.69 33.98
N THR A 254 55.46 -5.78 33.49
CA THR A 254 54.91 -6.87 34.30
C THR A 254 55.23 -8.20 33.62
N PHE A 255 55.06 -9.31 34.32
CA PHE A 255 55.05 -10.64 33.71
C PHE A 255 53.60 -11.02 33.36
N ASP A 256 53.41 -11.84 32.34
CA ASP A 256 52.08 -12.30 31.94
C ASP A 256 51.51 -13.32 32.96
N THR A 257 50.33 -13.02 33.50
CA THR A 257 49.56 -13.89 34.41
C THR A 257 48.36 -14.54 33.73
N THR A 258 48.15 -14.29 32.44
CA THR A 258 46.89 -14.55 31.71
C THR A 258 47.02 -15.59 30.60
N LYS A 259 48.21 -16.18 30.42
CA LYS A 259 48.55 -17.14 29.36
C LYS A 259 48.35 -16.56 27.95
N HIS A 260 48.55 -15.26 27.76
CA HIS A 260 48.16 -14.53 26.55
C HIS A 260 48.89 -15.00 25.28
N LEU A 261 50.17 -15.39 25.42
CA LEU A 261 51.01 -15.94 24.34
C LEU A 261 51.19 -17.47 24.44
N SER A 262 50.35 -18.17 25.20
CA SER A 262 50.29 -19.63 25.18
C SER A 262 49.72 -20.14 23.85
N ASP A 263 50.17 -21.32 23.40
CA ASP A 263 49.69 -21.93 22.15
C ASP A 263 48.17 -22.24 22.19
N SER A 264 47.57 -22.38 23.38
CA SER A 264 46.13 -22.57 23.59
C SER A 264 45.34 -21.27 23.40
N SER A 265 45.75 -20.17 24.05
CA SER A 265 45.15 -18.83 23.87
C SER A 265 45.28 -18.32 22.44
N LEU A 266 46.42 -18.55 21.79
CA LEU A 266 46.66 -18.17 20.40
C LEU A 266 45.74 -18.94 19.43
N LYS A 267 45.61 -20.27 19.59
CA LYS A 267 44.68 -21.09 18.79
C LYS A 267 43.23 -20.66 18.99
N LYS A 268 42.82 -20.39 20.23
CA LYS A 268 41.46 -19.91 20.54
C LYS A 268 41.17 -18.58 19.83
N ARG A 269 42.05 -17.58 19.98
CA ARG A 269 41.94 -16.26 19.32
C ARG A 269 41.88 -16.39 17.79
N GLN A 270 42.68 -17.30 17.22
CA GLN A 270 42.66 -17.56 15.77
C GLN A 270 41.34 -18.20 15.30
N GLN A 271 40.79 -19.16 16.05
CA GLN A 271 39.50 -19.79 15.75
C GLN A 271 38.34 -18.80 15.88
N GLU A 272 38.34 -17.96 16.91
CA GLU A 272 37.33 -16.92 17.12
C GLU A 272 37.41 -15.85 16.01
N ARG A 273 38.61 -15.38 15.64
CA ARG A 273 38.83 -14.46 14.50
C ARG A 273 38.32 -15.04 13.19
N LEU A 274 38.62 -16.32 12.89
CA LEU A 274 38.12 -16.99 11.68
C LEU A 274 36.59 -17.09 11.67
N LYS A 275 35.97 -17.39 12.81
CA LYS A 275 34.51 -17.46 12.96
C LYS A 275 33.82 -16.10 12.76
N LEU A 276 34.45 -15.01 13.23
CA LEU A 276 33.95 -13.64 13.02
C LEU A 276 34.08 -13.21 11.56
N GLN A 277 35.23 -13.47 10.92
CA GLN A 277 35.44 -13.21 9.48
C GLN A 277 34.45 -13.98 8.60
N GLU A 278 34.14 -15.23 8.96
CA GLU A 278 33.15 -16.03 8.24
C GLU A 278 31.72 -15.49 8.43
N LEU A 279 31.35 -15.09 9.64
CA LEU A 279 30.06 -14.44 9.91
C LEU A 279 29.92 -13.08 9.20
N GLU A 280 31.01 -12.32 9.08
CA GLU A 280 31.08 -11.07 8.34
C GLU A 280 30.85 -11.28 6.84
N LYS A 281 31.54 -12.26 6.23
CA LYS A 281 31.31 -12.68 4.83
C LYS A 281 29.89 -13.18 4.60
N GLN A 282 29.34 -14.00 5.49
CA GLN A 282 27.96 -14.49 5.36
C GLN A 282 26.93 -13.36 5.43
N ARG A 283 27.16 -12.35 6.28
CA ARG A 283 26.33 -11.13 6.32
C ARG A 283 26.48 -10.30 5.05
N GLU A 284 27.68 -10.16 4.50
CA GLU A 284 27.89 -9.45 3.22
C GLU A 284 27.24 -10.21 2.05
N GLU A 285 27.38 -11.54 1.98
CA GLU A 285 26.77 -12.34 0.94
C GLU A 285 25.25 -12.36 1.05
N GLN A 286 24.67 -12.53 2.25
CA GLN A 286 23.23 -12.40 2.46
C GLN A 286 22.74 -11.03 1.97
N LYS A 287 23.43 -9.94 2.36
CA LYS A 287 23.12 -8.58 1.92
C LYS A 287 23.35 -8.34 0.43
N ARG A 288 24.12 -9.17 -0.26
CA ARG A 288 24.25 -9.19 -1.73
C ARG A 288 23.08 -9.93 -2.36
N ARG A 289 22.76 -11.13 -1.88
CA ARG A 289 21.61 -11.94 -2.31
C ARG A 289 20.29 -11.19 -2.12
N GLU A 290 20.07 -10.53 -0.98
CA GLU A 290 18.89 -9.70 -0.71
C GLU A 290 18.74 -8.55 -1.72
N LYS A 291 19.85 -7.94 -2.18
CA LYS A 291 19.82 -6.93 -3.25
C LYS A 291 19.53 -7.55 -4.62
N GLU A 292 20.18 -8.66 -4.95
CA GLU A 292 19.96 -9.38 -6.20
C GLU A 292 18.50 -9.87 -6.32
N GLU A 293 17.90 -10.32 -5.22
CA GLU A 293 16.48 -10.67 -5.14
C GLU A 293 15.55 -9.44 -5.21
N GLU A 294 15.89 -8.33 -4.55
CA GLU A 294 15.12 -7.08 -4.68
C GLU A 294 15.16 -6.55 -6.13
N GLU A 295 16.32 -6.64 -6.79
CA GLU A 295 16.50 -6.21 -8.19
C GLU A 295 15.76 -7.12 -9.17
N ARG A 296 15.87 -8.46 -9.05
CA ARG A 296 15.07 -9.42 -9.83
C ARG A 296 13.58 -9.19 -9.65
N ARG A 297 13.11 -9.01 -8.42
CA ARG A 297 11.70 -8.73 -8.12
C ARG A 297 11.22 -7.41 -8.73
N ARG A 298 12.07 -6.38 -8.77
CA ARG A 298 11.77 -5.10 -9.45
C ARG A 298 11.74 -5.25 -10.97
N GLU A 299 12.56 -6.12 -11.56
CA GLU A 299 12.46 -6.46 -12.99
C GLU A 299 11.18 -7.25 -13.31
N GLU A 300 10.84 -8.24 -12.50
CA GLU A 300 9.61 -9.03 -12.66
C GLU A 300 8.38 -8.15 -12.54
N GLU A 301 8.35 -7.21 -11.58
CA GLU A 301 7.26 -6.24 -11.46
C GLU A 301 7.16 -5.30 -12.67
N ARG A 302 8.30 -4.91 -13.29
CA ARG A 302 8.30 -4.15 -14.56
C ARG A 302 7.72 -4.98 -15.71
N LYS A 303 8.24 -6.19 -15.92
CA LYS A 303 7.79 -7.12 -16.98
C LYS A 303 6.30 -7.46 -16.85
N GLN A 304 5.80 -7.65 -15.63
CA GLN A 304 4.36 -7.85 -15.38
C GLN A 304 3.53 -6.60 -15.71
N ARG A 305 4.00 -5.39 -15.37
CA ARG A 305 3.31 -4.14 -15.73
C ARG A 305 3.27 -3.92 -17.25
N GLU A 306 4.39 -4.17 -17.94
CA GLU A 306 4.50 -4.10 -19.40
C GLU A 306 3.50 -5.08 -20.07
N GLN A 307 3.45 -6.34 -19.61
CA GLN A 307 2.48 -7.33 -20.08
C GLN A 307 1.02 -6.94 -19.77
N GLU A 308 0.74 -6.36 -18.60
CA GLU A 308 -0.61 -5.89 -18.26
C GLU A 308 -1.03 -4.68 -19.11
N GLU A 309 -0.10 -3.83 -19.53
CA GLU A 309 -0.36 -2.72 -20.46
C GLU A 309 -0.57 -3.20 -21.90
N GLU A 310 0.24 -4.14 -22.40
CA GLU A 310 -0.01 -4.83 -23.68
C GLU A 310 -1.39 -5.51 -23.70
N GLU A 311 -1.78 -6.23 -22.63
CA GLU A 311 -3.09 -6.89 -22.60
C GLU A 311 -4.24 -5.87 -22.55
N LYS A 312 -4.07 -4.76 -21.83
CA LYS A 312 -5.02 -3.63 -21.83
C LYS A 312 -5.13 -3.00 -23.21
N GLU A 313 -4.04 -2.89 -23.98
CA GLU A 313 -4.04 -2.34 -25.34
C GLU A 313 -4.76 -3.26 -26.32
N ARG A 314 -4.40 -4.55 -26.37
CA ARG A 314 -5.10 -5.57 -27.19
C ARG A 314 -6.60 -5.62 -26.86
N ARG A 315 -6.97 -5.53 -25.57
CA ARG A 315 -8.37 -5.42 -25.09
C ARG A 315 -9.06 -4.10 -25.43
N ARG A 316 -8.34 -3.03 -25.81
CA ARG A 316 -8.91 -1.79 -26.37
C ARG A 316 -9.13 -1.94 -27.87
N GLU A 317 -8.16 -2.45 -28.62
CA GLU A 317 -8.26 -2.69 -30.06
C GLU A 317 -9.44 -3.60 -30.42
N GLU A 318 -9.59 -4.74 -29.73
CA GLU A 318 -10.72 -5.66 -29.96
C GLU A 318 -12.07 -4.96 -29.74
N LYS A 319 -12.17 -4.10 -28.71
CA LYS A 319 -13.37 -3.32 -28.41
C LYS A 319 -13.65 -2.24 -29.45
N VAL A 320 -12.65 -1.72 -30.15
CA VAL A 320 -12.83 -0.80 -31.29
C VAL A 320 -13.36 -1.58 -32.50
N ARG A 321 -12.67 -2.66 -32.93
CA ARG A 321 -13.11 -3.50 -34.07
C ARG A 321 -14.55 -4.02 -33.89
N LYS A 322 -14.90 -4.46 -32.67
CA LYS A 322 -16.24 -4.95 -32.30
C LYS A 322 -17.31 -3.85 -32.23
N ARG A 323 -16.93 -2.57 -32.20
CA ARG A 323 -17.85 -1.42 -32.36
C ARG A 323 -18.04 -1.07 -33.84
N GLU A 324 -16.98 -1.10 -34.64
CA GLU A 324 -17.03 -0.83 -36.09
C GLU A 324 -17.90 -1.85 -36.84
N GLN A 325 -17.73 -3.14 -36.58
CA GLN A 325 -18.59 -4.20 -37.13
C GLN A 325 -20.07 -3.96 -36.80
N LYS A 326 -20.37 -3.59 -35.55
CA LYS A 326 -21.73 -3.28 -35.08
C LYS A 326 -22.30 -1.96 -35.62
N LEU A 327 -21.49 -1.10 -36.22
CA LEU A 327 -21.95 0.08 -36.96
C LEU A 327 -22.34 -0.32 -38.39
N LYS A 328 -21.49 -1.05 -39.11
CA LYS A 328 -21.77 -1.51 -40.49
C LYS A 328 -23.06 -2.33 -40.58
N GLU A 329 -23.23 -3.33 -39.71
CA GLU A 329 -24.49 -4.10 -39.60
C GLU A 329 -25.73 -3.22 -39.41
N LYS A 330 -25.61 -2.09 -38.67
CA LYS A 330 -26.74 -1.19 -38.38
C LYS A 330 -27.07 -0.28 -39.55
N GLU A 331 -26.18 -0.09 -40.52
CA GLU A 331 -26.44 0.67 -41.74
C GLU A 331 -27.09 -0.22 -42.80
N GLU A 332 -26.58 -1.44 -42.98
CA GLU A 332 -27.20 -2.47 -43.84
C GLU A 332 -28.64 -2.80 -43.40
N LYS A 333 -28.88 -2.93 -42.08
CA LYS A 333 -30.23 -3.16 -41.53
C LYS A 333 -31.15 -1.93 -41.64
N LYS A 334 -30.63 -0.72 -41.95
CA LYS A 334 -31.43 0.47 -42.27
C LYS A 334 -31.78 0.55 -43.76
N THR A 335 -30.84 0.23 -44.66
CA THR A 335 -31.10 0.27 -46.11
C THR A 335 -32.14 -0.79 -46.52
N GLN A 336 -31.98 -2.03 -46.05
CA GLN A 336 -32.95 -3.10 -46.30
C GLN A 336 -34.37 -2.77 -45.80
N LYS A 337 -34.50 -2.08 -44.66
CA LYS A 337 -35.81 -1.68 -44.11
C LYS A 337 -36.50 -0.56 -44.90
N LYS A 338 -35.76 0.32 -45.59
CA LYS A 338 -36.37 1.32 -46.47
C LYS A 338 -36.98 0.66 -47.71
N LEU A 339 -36.23 -0.25 -48.35
CA LEU A 339 -36.64 -0.91 -49.59
C LEU A 339 -37.95 -1.70 -49.42
N LYS A 340 -38.06 -2.51 -48.36
CA LYS A 340 -39.28 -3.28 -48.07
C LYS A 340 -40.52 -2.39 -47.85
N LYS A 341 -40.36 -1.23 -47.19
CA LYS A 341 -41.49 -0.33 -46.93
C LYS A 341 -42.10 0.22 -48.21
N GLN A 342 -41.28 0.54 -49.22
CA GLN A 342 -41.77 1.02 -50.52
C GLN A 342 -42.56 -0.06 -51.26
N GLN A 343 -42.08 -1.30 -51.25
CA GLN A 343 -42.77 -2.45 -51.87
C GLN A 343 -44.14 -2.75 -51.21
N GLU A 344 -44.24 -2.64 -49.88
CA GLU A 344 -45.53 -2.78 -49.17
C GLU A 344 -46.53 -1.66 -49.49
N GLU A 345 -46.05 -0.47 -49.84
CA GLU A 345 -46.86 0.72 -50.12
C GLU A 345 -47.44 0.64 -51.56
N GLU A 346 -46.65 0.14 -52.52
CA GLU A 346 -47.11 -0.18 -53.87
C GLU A 346 -48.15 -1.32 -53.89
N GLN A 347 -47.92 -2.41 -53.13
CA GLN A 347 -48.85 -3.55 -53.08
C GLN A 347 -50.23 -3.16 -52.52
N LYS A 348 -50.29 -2.28 -51.51
CA LYS A 348 -51.56 -1.77 -50.96
C LYS A 348 -52.33 -0.91 -51.96
N ASN A 349 -51.63 -0.12 -52.77
CA ASN A 349 -52.22 0.69 -53.85
C ASN A 349 -52.77 -0.21 -54.98
N LEU A 350 -52.10 -1.33 -55.29
CA LEU A 350 -52.60 -2.34 -56.22
C LEU A 350 -53.87 -3.05 -55.69
N GLN A 351 -53.90 -3.48 -54.43
CA GLN A 351 -55.10 -4.10 -53.83
C GLN A 351 -56.32 -3.16 -53.81
N LEU A 352 -56.11 -1.87 -53.52
CA LEU A 352 -57.17 -0.87 -53.59
C LEU A 352 -57.79 -0.76 -54.99
N LYS A 353 -56.96 -0.78 -56.05
CA LYS A 353 -57.46 -0.77 -57.44
C LYS A 353 -58.30 -2.00 -57.75
N ILE A 354 -57.80 -3.20 -57.45
CA ILE A 354 -58.50 -4.48 -57.68
C ILE A 354 -59.90 -4.45 -57.05
N SER A 355 -60.00 -4.10 -55.77
CA SER A 355 -61.29 -4.04 -55.05
C SER A 355 -62.28 -3.04 -55.67
N THR A 356 -61.81 -1.92 -56.22
CA THR A 356 -62.70 -0.97 -56.93
C THR A 356 -63.19 -1.47 -58.27
N GLU A 357 -62.51 -2.44 -58.90
CA GLU A 357 -62.92 -3.00 -60.19
C GLU A 357 -63.83 -4.21 -60.01
N GLU A 358 -63.54 -5.08 -59.03
CA GLU A 358 -64.44 -6.14 -58.57
C GLU A 358 -65.83 -5.57 -58.23
N ARG A 359 -65.88 -4.45 -57.50
CA ARG A 359 -67.14 -3.75 -57.16
C ARG A 359 -67.89 -3.22 -58.39
N LYS A 360 -67.19 -2.78 -59.45
CA LYS A 360 -67.83 -2.37 -60.71
C LYS A 360 -68.40 -3.59 -61.44
N LEU A 361 -67.66 -4.69 -61.50
CA LEU A 361 -68.07 -5.94 -62.15
C LEU A 361 -69.36 -6.50 -61.52
N LEU A 362 -69.41 -6.52 -60.18
CA LEU A 362 -70.56 -7.00 -59.42
C LEU A 362 -71.83 -6.16 -59.65
N LEU A 363 -71.69 -4.84 -59.77
CA LEU A 363 -72.79 -3.94 -60.13
C LEU A 363 -73.24 -4.12 -61.58
N ALA A 364 -72.32 -4.37 -62.51
CA ALA A 364 -72.65 -4.65 -63.92
C ALA A 364 -73.41 -5.98 -64.08
N GLN A 365 -73.00 -7.04 -63.39
CA GLN A 365 -73.74 -8.32 -63.36
C GLN A 365 -75.17 -8.12 -62.83
N ARG A 366 -75.34 -7.44 -61.69
CA ARG A 366 -76.66 -7.24 -61.09
C ARG A 366 -77.59 -6.37 -61.95
N ASN A 367 -77.04 -5.44 -62.74
CA ASN A 367 -77.80 -4.67 -63.73
C ASN A 367 -78.21 -5.51 -64.94
N LEU A 368 -77.38 -6.45 -65.41
CA LEU A 368 -77.75 -7.39 -66.47
C LEU A 368 -78.85 -8.36 -66.02
N GLU A 369 -78.81 -8.81 -64.76
CA GLU A 369 -79.84 -9.64 -64.16
C GLU A 369 -81.18 -8.90 -63.99
N SER A 370 -81.16 -7.65 -63.51
CA SER A 370 -82.38 -6.85 -63.35
C SER A 370 -83.04 -6.51 -64.68
N ILE A 371 -82.26 -6.18 -65.72
CA ILE A 371 -82.78 -5.97 -67.08
C ILE A 371 -83.45 -7.24 -67.63
N ARG A 372 -82.84 -8.42 -67.44
CA ARG A 372 -83.44 -9.70 -67.86
C ARG A 372 -84.76 -9.98 -67.12
N LEU A 373 -84.80 -9.75 -65.81
CA LEU A 373 -86.01 -9.94 -65.00
C LEU A 373 -87.14 -8.98 -65.44
N ILE A 374 -86.82 -7.71 -65.68
CA ILE A 374 -87.79 -6.71 -66.17
C ILE A 374 -88.32 -7.10 -67.57
N ALA A 375 -87.46 -7.57 -68.47
CA ALA A 375 -87.86 -7.99 -69.82
C ALA A 375 -88.83 -9.19 -69.80
N GLU A 376 -88.61 -10.18 -68.94
CA GLU A 376 -89.53 -11.32 -68.78
C GLU A 376 -90.86 -10.91 -68.12
N LEU A 377 -90.82 -10.04 -67.11
CA LEU A 377 -92.03 -9.50 -66.47
C LEU A 377 -92.90 -8.71 -67.46
N LEU A 378 -92.29 -7.84 -68.28
CA LEU A 378 -92.99 -7.12 -69.35
C LEU A 378 -93.55 -8.08 -70.42
N SER A 379 -92.81 -9.15 -70.75
CA SER A 379 -93.24 -10.17 -71.71
C SER A 379 -94.39 -11.04 -71.19
N ARG A 380 -94.57 -11.16 -69.88
CA ARG A 380 -95.75 -11.80 -69.25
C ARG A 380 -96.93 -10.83 -69.17
N ALA A 381 -96.68 -9.58 -68.77
CA ALA A 381 -97.71 -8.54 -68.70
C ALA A 381 -98.36 -8.28 -70.08
N LYS A 382 -97.57 -8.28 -71.16
CA LYS A 382 -98.08 -8.15 -72.54
C LYS A 382 -99.01 -9.32 -72.91
N ARG A 383 -98.57 -10.56 -72.69
CA ARG A 383 -99.37 -11.77 -72.99
C ARG A 383 -100.71 -11.79 -72.23
N LEU A 384 -100.71 -11.45 -70.94
CA LEU A 384 -101.94 -11.35 -70.13
C LEU A 384 -102.91 -10.29 -70.68
N LYS A 385 -102.40 -9.13 -71.12
CA LYS A 385 -103.22 -8.06 -71.69
C LYS A 385 -103.82 -8.45 -73.03
N GLU A 386 -103.07 -9.16 -73.88
CA GLU A 386 -103.54 -9.67 -75.17
C GLU A 386 -104.63 -10.75 -74.99
N GLN A 387 -104.47 -11.66 -74.02
CA GLN A 387 -105.50 -12.65 -73.66
C GLN A 387 -106.80 -11.98 -73.18
N GLN A 388 -106.73 -11.05 -72.22
CA GLN A 388 -107.91 -10.32 -71.72
C GLN A 388 -108.65 -9.52 -72.81
N GLN A 389 -107.93 -9.01 -73.82
CA GLN A 389 -108.55 -8.34 -74.97
C GLN A 389 -109.23 -9.31 -75.94
N GLN A 390 -108.71 -10.53 -76.11
CA GLN A 390 -109.37 -11.56 -76.92
C GLN A 390 -110.62 -12.14 -76.23
N GLU A 391 -110.56 -12.36 -74.91
CA GLU A 391 -111.72 -12.85 -74.14
C GLU A 391 -112.88 -11.86 -74.13
N ARG A 392 -112.61 -10.56 -73.96
CA ARG A 392 -113.64 -9.51 -74.03
C ARG A 392 -114.38 -9.49 -75.37
N ARG A 393 -113.66 -9.50 -76.50
CA ARG A 393 -114.27 -9.51 -77.84
C ARG A 393 -115.17 -10.74 -78.04
N ARG A 394 -114.69 -11.93 -77.68
CA ARG A 394 -115.47 -13.18 -77.75
C ARG A 394 -116.72 -13.16 -76.86
N LEU A 395 -116.68 -12.45 -75.73
CA LEU A 395 -117.83 -12.29 -74.85
C LEU A 395 -118.85 -11.29 -75.42
N GLU A 396 -118.38 -10.21 -76.04
CA GLU A 396 -119.20 -9.17 -76.67
C GLU A 396 -119.91 -9.70 -77.93
N GLU A 397 -119.19 -10.37 -78.84
CA GLU A 397 -119.74 -11.05 -80.03
C GLU A 397 -120.84 -12.05 -79.66
N ARG A 398 -120.60 -12.88 -78.64
CA ARG A 398 -121.53 -13.91 -78.18
C ARG A 398 -122.79 -13.32 -77.53
N ARG A 399 -122.72 -12.10 -77.00
CA ARG A 399 -123.85 -11.39 -76.38
C ARG A 399 -124.76 -10.75 -77.43
N GLN A 400 -124.18 -10.15 -78.48
CA GLN A 400 -124.94 -9.61 -79.62
C GLN A 400 -125.76 -10.70 -80.32
N LEU A 401 -125.17 -11.88 -80.55
CA LEU A 401 -125.87 -13.04 -81.11
C LEU A 401 -127.11 -13.46 -80.30
N GLN A 402 -127.05 -13.39 -78.97
CA GLN A 402 -128.21 -13.73 -78.11
C GLN A 402 -129.29 -12.64 -78.13
N GLU A 403 -128.92 -11.36 -78.22
CA GLU A 403 -129.91 -10.26 -78.30
C GLU A 403 -130.67 -10.26 -79.63
N ASP A 404 -130.00 -10.54 -80.76
CA ASP A 404 -130.65 -10.67 -82.07
C ASP A 404 -131.52 -11.93 -82.20
N GLU A 405 -131.13 -13.04 -81.57
CA GLU A 405 -131.95 -14.26 -81.53
C GLU A 405 -133.22 -14.08 -80.70
N LEU A 406 -133.11 -13.45 -79.52
CA LEU A 406 -134.26 -13.13 -78.66
C LEU A 406 -135.28 -12.23 -79.38
N ARG A 407 -134.82 -11.17 -80.07
CA ARG A 407 -135.71 -10.27 -80.84
C ARG A 407 -136.50 -10.99 -81.93
N ARG A 408 -135.90 -12.00 -82.58
CA ARG A 408 -136.62 -12.82 -83.58
C ARG A 408 -137.72 -13.66 -82.91
N VAL A 409 -137.40 -14.31 -81.80
CA VAL A 409 -138.35 -15.17 -81.06
C VAL A 409 -139.51 -14.36 -80.47
N GLU A 410 -139.28 -13.13 -80.00
CA GLU A 410 -140.36 -12.24 -79.53
C GLU A 410 -141.28 -11.80 -80.68
N ALA A 411 -140.72 -11.35 -81.80
CA ALA A 411 -141.49 -10.93 -82.98
C ALA A 411 -142.27 -12.07 -83.66
N GLU A 412 -141.88 -13.33 -83.45
CA GLU A 412 -142.61 -14.52 -83.90
C GLU A 412 -143.74 -14.89 -82.92
N LYS A 413 -143.47 -14.88 -81.61
CA LYS A 413 -144.50 -15.13 -80.58
C LYS A 413 -145.68 -14.17 -80.68
N GLU A 414 -145.42 -12.88 -80.89
CA GLU A 414 -146.49 -11.87 -80.98
C GLU A 414 -147.47 -12.15 -82.14
N ARG A 415 -146.97 -12.62 -83.30
CA ARG A 415 -147.78 -13.05 -84.45
C ARG A 415 -148.63 -14.28 -84.13
N THR A 416 -148.07 -15.27 -83.41
CA THR A 416 -148.83 -16.48 -83.03
C THR A 416 -149.95 -16.16 -82.03
N LEU A 417 -149.75 -15.20 -81.12
CA LEU A 417 -150.77 -14.76 -80.17
C LEU A 417 -151.92 -13.99 -80.85
N GLU A 418 -151.63 -13.19 -81.88
CA GLU A 418 -152.65 -12.60 -82.75
C GLU A 418 -153.52 -13.66 -83.44
N LEU A 419 -152.90 -14.71 -83.98
CA LEU A 419 -153.61 -15.80 -84.68
C LEU A 419 -154.48 -16.60 -83.71
N GLN A 420 -153.98 -16.97 -82.53
CA GLN A 420 -154.77 -17.65 -81.50
C GLN A 420 -155.98 -16.83 -81.02
N ARG A 421 -155.86 -15.50 -80.91
CA ARG A 421 -157.01 -14.63 -80.56
C ARG A 421 -158.11 -14.69 -81.62
N LYS A 422 -157.73 -14.70 -82.91
CA LYS A 422 -158.65 -14.80 -84.06
C LYS A 422 -159.30 -16.20 -84.13
N GLU A 423 -158.55 -17.26 -83.81
CA GLU A 423 -159.06 -18.63 -83.74
C GLU A 423 -160.09 -18.81 -82.60
N ARG A 424 -159.78 -18.32 -81.39
CA ARG A 424 -160.65 -18.50 -80.21
C ARG A 424 -162.05 -17.89 -80.41
N GLN A 425 -162.11 -16.70 -81.02
CA GLN A 425 -163.36 -16.02 -81.39
C GLN A 425 -164.22 -16.79 -82.41
N LEU A 426 -163.65 -17.71 -83.18
CA LEU A 426 -164.38 -18.63 -84.07
C LEU A 426 -164.78 -19.91 -83.33
N ARG A 427 -163.92 -20.40 -82.44
CA ARG A 427 -164.13 -21.63 -81.66
C ARG A 427 -165.31 -21.50 -80.68
N ASP A 428 -165.43 -20.37 -79.99
CA ASP A 428 -166.54 -20.10 -79.05
C ASP A 428 -167.90 -20.01 -79.79
N LYS A 429 -167.92 -19.44 -81.00
CA LYS A 429 -169.12 -19.38 -81.87
C LYS A 429 -169.58 -20.76 -82.35
N LEU A 430 -168.69 -21.75 -82.41
CA LEU A 430 -169.02 -23.12 -82.83
C LEU A 430 -169.46 -23.99 -81.64
N LEU A 431 -168.76 -23.91 -80.50
CA LEU A 431 -169.02 -24.78 -79.35
C LEU A 431 -170.38 -24.51 -78.67
N GLY A 432 -170.87 -23.26 -78.71
CA GLY A 432 -172.21 -22.91 -78.21
C GLY A 432 -173.36 -23.64 -78.92
N ASN A 433 -173.14 -24.15 -80.15
CA ASN A 433 -174.14 -24.92 -80.89
C ASN A 433 -174.08 -26.44 -80.61
N LEU A 434 -172.97 -26.98 -80.09
CA LEU A 434 -172.85 -28.41 -79.79
C LEU A 434 -173.37 -28.77 -78.38
N LEU A 435 -173.17 -27.91 -77.38
CA LEU A 435 -173.53 -28.19 -75.98
C LEU A 435 -175.03 -27.94 -75.67
N LYS A 436 -175.91 -28.43 -76.54
CA LYS A 436 -177.34 -28.68 -76.26
C LYS A 436 -177.71 -30.18 -76.23
N LYS A 437 -176.71 -31.05 -76.18
CA LYS A 437 -176.81 -32.47 -75.79
C LYS A 437 -175.70 -32.81 -74.79
N SER A 438 -175.90 -33.90 -74.03
CA SER A 438 -175.05 -34.37 -72.90
C SER A 438 -174.90 -33.37 -71.74
N THR A 439 -175.76 -33.58 -70.74
CA THR A 439 -175.98 -32.81 -69.50
C THR A 439 -174.98 -33.10 -68.38
N ASN A 440 -174.76 -32.11 -67.50
CA ASN A 440 -174.47 -32.16 -66.06
C ASN A 440 -173.67 -33.37 -65.47
N THR A 441 -172.45 -33.13 -64.97
CA THR A 441 -172.22 -32.82 -63.53
C THR A 441 -170.74 -32.47 -63.20
N ASP A 442 -170.58 -31.33 -62.53
CA ASP A 442 -169.55 -30.79 -61.60
C ASP A 442 -168.29 -31.61 -61.21
N ALA A 443 -167.10 -31.08 -60.85
CA ALA A 443 -166.42 -29.76 -60.88
C ALA A 443 -165.13 -29.86 -59.97
N VAL A 444 -164.34 -28.76 -59.92
CA VAL A 444 -163.44 -28.28 -58.80
C VAL A 444 -162.15 -29.00 -58.30
N HIS A 445 -160.97 -28.41 -58.63
CA HIS A 445 -160.11 -27.53 -57.75
C HIS A 445 -158.79 -28.03 -57.03
N LEU A 446 -157.67 -27.30 -57.30
CA LEU A 446 -156.59 -26.77 -56.39
C LEU A 446 -155.16 -27.43 -56.13
N ASP A 447 -154.10 -26.59 -56.27
CA ASP A 447 -153.10 -26.10 -55.23
C ASP A 447 -151.53 -26.37 -55.15
N LEU A 448 -150.80 -25.31 -54.69
CA LEU A 448 -149.69 -25.16 -53.67
C LEU A 448 -148.10 -25.34 -53.82
N GLN A 449 -147.32 -24.22 -53.57
CA GLN A 449 -146.18 -23.92 -52.59
C GLN A 449 -144.58 -24.04 -52.70
N ILE A 450 -143.87 -23.10 -51.98
CA ILE A 450 -142.51 -23.10 -51.23
C ILE A 450 -141.13 -22.82 -51.99
N CYS A 451 -139.91 -22.39 -51.47
CA CYS A 451 -139.22 -21.43 -50.49
C CYS A 451 -137.62 -21.51 -50.62
N ALA A 452 -136.61 -20.87 -49.95
CA ALA A 452 -136.24 -19.55 -49.29
C ALA A 452 -134.70 -19.48 -48.81
N THR A 453 -134.18 -18.39 -48.14
CA THR A 453 -132.92 -18.20 -47.25
C THR A 453 -131.68 -17.28 -47.62
N GLN A 454 -130.56 -17.23 -46.81
CA GLN A 454 -129.43 -16.17 -46.72
C GLN A 454 -127.97 -16.75 -46.35
N THR A 455 -126.82 -16.12 -45.90
CA THR A 455 -126.40 -14.88 -45.13
C THR A 455 -124.91 -14.31 -45.35
N GLN A 456 -124.01 -14.03 -44.34
CA GLN A 456 -122.82 -13.08 -44.37
C GLN A 456 -121.61 -13.30 -43.34
N THR A 457 -120.43 -12.57 -43.41
CA THR A 457 -119.60 -11.88 -42.30
C THR A 457 -118.12 -11.34 -42.62
N GLN A 458 -117.25 -10.92 -41.63
CA GLN A 458 -116.26 -9.75 -41.65
C GLN A 458 -115.08 -9.75 -40.56
N THR A 459 -113.94 -8.95 -40.59
CA THR A 459 -112.90 -8.67 -39.46
C THR A 459 -111.71 -7.64 -39.72
N GLN A 460 -110.80 -7.24 -38.74
CA GLN A 460 -109.66 -6.22 -38.87
C GLN A 460 -108.54 -6.07 -37.71
N THR A 461 -107.42 -5.28 -37.91
CA THR A 461 -106.38 -4.62 -36.95
C THR A 461 -105.07 -5.39 -36.45
N GLU A 462 -103.92 -4.93 -35.82
CA GLU A 462 -103.04 -3.70 -35.47
C GLU A 462 -101.62 -4.16 -34.83
N SER A 463 -100.52 -3.49 -34.29
CA SER A 463 -99.90 -2.12 -34.06
C SER A 463 -98.37 -2.05 -33.55
N GLN A 464 -97.60 -0.94 -33.80
CA GLN A 464 -96.56 -0.13 -33.00
C GLN A 464 -95.13 -0.49 -32.37
N ARG A 465 -94.14 0.47 -32.52
CA ARG A 465 -93.09 1.20 -31.66
C ARG A 465 -92.14 0.63 -30.52
N LYS A 466 -90.87 1.17 -30.33
CA LYS A 466 -90.27 1.89 -29.11
C LYS A 466 -88.72 2.26 -29.06
N GLU A 467 -88.24 2.94 -27.97
CA GLU A 467 -86.95 3.72 -27.69
C GLU A 467 -86.67 3.85 -26.12
N PRO A 468 -85.77 4.67 -25.41
CA PRO A 468 -84.54 5.54 -25.65
C PRO A 468 -83.40 5.62 -24.51
N ARG A 469 -82.50 6.66 -24.48
CA ARG A 469 -81.57 7.24 -23.38
C ARG A 469 -80.17 6.60 -23.04
N GLU A 470 -79.18 7.19 -22.27
CA GLU A 470 -78.59 8.56 -21.98
C GLU A 470 -77.30 8.54 -21.03
N ALA A 471 -76.43 9.60 -21.01
CA ALA A 471 -75.60 10.19 -19.89
C ALA A 471 -74.18 9.64 -19.45
N LYS A 472 -73.17 10.40 -18.89
CA LYS A 472 -72.82 11.88 -18.74
C LYS A 472 -71.36 12.20 -18.20
N LYS A 473 -70.74 13.32 -18.66
CA LYS A 473 -69.81 14.34 -18.00
C LYS A 473 -68.45 13.95 -17.31
N GLN A 474 -67.28 14.62 -17.50
CA GLN A 474 -66.71 16.01 -17.23
C GLN A 474 -66.14 16.25 -15.78
N GLU A 475 -65.04 17.00 -15.49
CA GLU A 475 -63.88 17.59 -16.25
C GLU A 475 -62.81 18.30 -15.33
N LYS A 476 -61.61 18.68 -15.88
CA LYS A 476 -60.68 19.83 -15.55
C LYS A 476 -59.71 19.91 -14.31
N ARG A 477 -58.45 20.31 -14.65
CA ARG A 477 -57.53 21.35 -14.03
C ARG A 477 -56.77 21.05 -12.69
N LYS A 478 -55.44 21.33 -12.63
CA LYS A 478 -54.65 22.51 -12.10
C LYS A 478 -54.61 22.60 -10.54
N GLU A 479 -53.63 23.19 -9.85
CA GLU A 479 -52.52 24.12 -10.18
C GLU A 479 -51.33 23.96 -9.15
N SER A 480 -50.24 24.73 -9.35
CA SER A 480 -49.24 25.21 -8.35
C SER A 480 -48.29 24.20 -7.64
N GLU A 481 -47.10 24.56 -7.10
CA GLU A 481 -46.38 25.86 -7.06
C GLU A 481 -44.84 25.72 -6.87
N ALA A 482 -44.10 26.84 -7.05
CA ALA A 482 -42.73 27.23 -6.58
C ALA A 482 -41.56 26.20 -6.64
N ASP A 483 -40.42 26.45 -7.29
CA ASP A 483 -39.41 27.55 -7.14
C ASP A 483 -38.63 27.51 -5.81
N GLY A 484 -37.30 27.69 -5.71
CA GLY A 484 -36.28 28.05 -6.73
C GLY A 484 -34.85 27.99 -6.15
N GLY A 485 -33.93 28.88 -6.57
CA GLY A 485 -32.81 29.29 -5.67
C GLY A 485 -31.39 28.70 -5.81
N ARG A 486 -30.93 28.41 -7.03
CA ARG A 486 -29.53 28.60 -7.54
C ARG A 486 -28.31 28.67 -6.56
N ARG A 487 -27.28 27.85 -6.88
CA ARG A 487 -25.81 28.12 -6.86
C ARG A 487 -24.99 28.17 -5.53
N GLU A 488 -24.21 27.09 -5.35
CA GLU A 488 -22.74 27.07 -5.55
C GLU A 488 -21.79 27.81 -4.58
N ARG A 489 -21.07 27.05 -3.71
CA ARG A 489 -19.59 27.05 -3.69
C ARG A 489 -18.97 25.86 -2.93
N ARG A 490 -17.69 25.58 -3.25
CA ARG A 490 -16.76 24.59 -2.64
C ARG A 490 -16.65 24.83 -1.10
N ARG A 491 -16.28 23.88 -0.21
CA ARG A 491 -15.25 22.83 -0.33
C ARG A 491 -15.27 21.87 0.89
N SER A 492 -15.04 20.55 0.69
CA SER A 492 -14.76 19.53 1.74
C SER A 492 -15.93 19.20 2.71
N ARG A 493 -15.94 18.14 3.56
CA ARG A 493 -14.92 17.18 4.04
C ARG A 493 -15.61 15.92 4.65
N ARG A 494 -14.83 14.93 5.16
CA ARG A 494 -15.24 13.67 5.87
C ARG A 494 -15.75 12.57 4.90
N ARG A 495 -15.67 11.26 5.17
CA ARG A 495 -15.06 10.34 6.19
C ARG A 495 -14.90 8.96 5.46
N ARG A 496 -14.30 7.85 5.93
CA ARG A 496 -13.71 7.33 7.19
C ARG A 496 -12.71 6.23 6.73
N SER A 497 -11.46 6.10 7.22
CA SER A 497 -11.04 5.10 8.23
C SER A 497 -9.52 4.78 8.04
N ARG A 498 -8.78 3.98 8.85
CA ARG A 498 -8.64 3.80 10.32
C ARG A 498 -7.81 2.50 10.59
N THR A 499 -6.47 2.61 10.64
CA THR A 499 -5.50 1.71 11.35
C THR A 499 -4.25 2.58 11.61
N HIS A 500 -3.64 2.66 12.79
CA HIS A 500 -2.88 1.65 13.57
C HIS A 500 -1.64 1.09 12.83
N SER A 501 -0.43 1.10 13.42
CA SER A 501 0.07 1.80 14.63
C SER A 501 1.59 1.62 14.81
N GLN A 502 2.30 2.70 15.22
CA GLN A 502 3.59 2.66 15.97
C GLN A 502 4.84 2.06 15.26
N SER A 503 6.09 2.40 15.60
CA SER A 503 6.66 3.53 16.38
C SER A 503 8.17 3.77 16.03
N SER A 504 8.90 4.49 16.89
CA SER A 504 10.28 5.02 16.75
C SER A 504 10.45 6.12 15.68
N SER A 505 10.77 7.40 15.94
CA SER A 505 11.54 8.15 16.95
C SER A 505 12.89 8.67 16.43
N ARG A 506 12.86 9.82 15.74
CA ARG A 506 14.04 10.68 15.53
C ARG A 506 13.80 12.05 16.15
N SER A 507 14.40 12.29 17.32
CA SER A 507 14.34 13.57 18.04
C SER A 507 15.26 14.62 17.41
N ARG A 508 14.68 15.69 16.83
CA ARG A 508 15.44 16.90 16.48
C ARG A 508 15.43 17.88 17.65
N SER A 509 16.59 18.19 18.19
CA SER A 509 16.80 19.16 19.26
C SER A 509 16.46 20.59 18.80
N ARG A 510 15.60 21.28 19.56
CA ARG A 510 15.31 22.71 19.38
C ARG A 510 16.25 23.54 20.24
N SER A 511 17.13 24.33 19.63
CA SER A 511 17.83 25.38 20.38
C SER A 511 16.84 26.46 20.81
N ARG A 512 16.83 26.84 22.09
CA ARG A 512 16.06 27.97 22.60
C ARG A 512 17.00 29.17 22.73
N ARG A 513 16.83 30.17 21.85
CA ARG A 513 17.37 31.51 22.09
C ARG A 513 16.79 32.05 23.41
N ARG A 514 17.66 32.52 24.31
CA ARG A 514 17.31 33.47 25.38
C ARG A 514 18.32 34.61 25.33
N SER A 515 17.87 35.75 24.84
CA SER A 515 18.62 37.01 24.83
C SER A 515 18.39 37.74 26.15
N HIS A 516 19.46 38.00 26.89
CA HIS A 516 19.49 39.02 27.94
C HIS A 516 20.63 39.98 27.67
N HIS A 517 20.40 41.25 28.04
CA HIS A 517 21.15 42.39 27.54
C HIS A 517 21.31 43.39 28.68
N ARG A 518 22.53 43.56 29.20
CA ARG A 518 22.86 44.73 30.03
C ARG A 518 24.36 45.05 30.04
N SER A 519 24.65 46.14 29.35
CA SER A 519 25.77 47.07 29.56
C SER A 519 26.27 47.18 31.01
N ARG A 520 27.61 47.20 31.21
CA ARG A 520 28.29 48.48 31.50
C ARG A 520 29.81 48.46 31.25
N ARG A 521 30.36 49.67 31.16
CA ARG A 521 31.79 50.00 31.13
C ARG A 521 32.44 49.63 32.48
N HIS A 522 33.71 49.20 32.49
CA HIS A 522 34.81 50.18 32.52
C HIS A 522 36.11 49.62 31.93
#